data_AF-A0A349D7V4-F1
#
_entry.id   AF-A0A349D7V4-F1
#
_cell.length_a   1.000
_cell.length_b   1.000
_cell.length_c   1.000
_cell.angle_alpha   90.00
_cell.angle_beta   90.00
_cell.angle_gamma   90.00
#
_symmetry.space_group_name_H-M   'P 1'
#
loop_
_entity.id
_entity.type
_entity.pdbx_description
1 polymer ?
#
loop_
_entity_poly.entity_id
_entity_poly.type
_entity_poly.pdbx_seq_one_letter_code
_entity_poly.pdbx_strand_id
1 'polypeptide(L)'
;MGMIRWTFYTTVILIALVSCVSSSEKDTEKEGIVSSGELVNARRSRAELANLMRDLYTDLQTSRVQVKEGANPKLSILDKYAWIKDAHPTDAEDSGPVFEAYADGFIQSLRGLENTSDADVVKNYNLLVNSCIGCHQQYCIGPLDIIRKLEIK
;
A
#
# COMPACT_ATOMS: atom_id res chain seq x y z
N MET A 1 -60.84 -28.87 -65.21
CA MET A 1 -61.65 -29.76 -64.35
C MET A 1 -60.71 -30.36 -63.31
N GLY A 2 -60.66 -29.78 -62.12
CA GLY A 2 -59.72 -30.14 -61.06
C GLY A 2 -60.11 -29.39 -59.80
N MET A 3 -61.34 -29.67 -59.34
CA MET A 3 -61.88 -29.14 -58.10
C MET A 3 -61.73 -30.19 -57.00
N ILE A 4 -61.56 -29.70 -55.78
CA ILE A 4 -61.61 -30.42 -54.49
C ILE A 4 -60.26 -30.97 -54.03
N ARG A 5 -59.54 -30.14 -53.27
CA ARG A 5 -58.77 -30.47 -52.05
C ARG A 5 -58.13 -29.20 -51.49
N TRP A 6 -58.95 -28.19 -51.19
CA TRP A 6 -58.50 -26.93 -50.57
C TRP A 6 -59.54 -26.42 -49.58
N THR A 7 -59.84 -27.26 -48.60
CA THR A 7 -60.50 -26.84 -47.37
C THR A 7 -59.91 -27.70 -46.28
N PHE A 8 -58.85 -27.24 -45.63
CA PHE A 8 -58.59 -27.54 -44.23
C PHE A 8 -57.39 -26.72 -43.77
N TYR A 9 -57.68 -25.79 -42.87
CA TYR A 9 -56.77 -25.16 -41.93
C TYR A 9 -55.88 -24.02 -42.43
N THR A 10 -56.55 -22.93 -42.82
CA THR A 10 -56.27 -21.61 -42.24
C THR A 10 -56.31 -21.67 -40.71
N THR A 11 -55.44 -20.92 -40.02
CA THR A 11 -55.08 -20.98 -38.58
C THR A 11 -54.06 -22.10 -38.33
N VAL A 12 -52.80 -21.88 -37.93
CA VAL A 12 -52.29 -20.98 -36.90
C VAL A 12 -50.84 -20.60 -37.29
N ILE A 13 -50.68 -19.35 -37.72
CA ILE A 13 -49.45 -18.58 -37.49
C ILE A 13 -49.41 -18.26 -35.98
N LEU A 14 -48.21 -18.01 -35.46
CA LEU A 14 -47.88 -17.27 -34.24
C LEU A 14 -47.59 -18.11 -32.97
N ILE A 15 -46.38 -17.83 -32.46
CA ILE A 15 -45.90 -17.94 -31.08
C ILE A 15 -45.25 -19.28 -30.70
N ALA A 16 -44.01 -19.43 -31.19
CA ALA A 16 -42.95 -19.93 -30.34
C ALA A 16 -42.71 -18.89 -29.23
N LEU A 17 -42.97 -19.26 -27.97
CA LEU A 17 -42.33 -18.77 -26.75
C LEU A 17 -43.01 -19.46 -25.55
N VAL A 18 -42.23 -19.70 -24.50
CA VAL A 18 -42.59 -20.21 -23.16
C VAL A 18 -42.47 -21.73 -22.94
N SER A 19 -41.24 -22.13 -22.64
CA SER A 19 -40.86 -23.23 -21.75
C SER A 19 -39.42 -22.89 -21.30
N CYS A 20 -39.04 -22.79 -20.04
CA CYS A 20 -39.50 -23.46 -18.84
C CYS A 20 -39.15 -22.57 -17.64
N VAL A 21 -40.14 -22.20 -16.83
CA VAL A 21 -39.95 -21.71 -15.46
C VAL A 21 -40.47 -22.80 -14.54
N SER A 22 -39.55 -23.52 -13.89
CA SER A 22 -39.54 -23.82 -12.46
C SER A 22 -38.65 -25.04 -12.19
N SER A 23 -37.55 -24.84 -11.48
CA SER A 23 -37.00 -25.84 -10.56
C SER A 23 -36.00 -25.21 -9.61
N SER A 24 -36.31 -25.41 -8.32
CA SER A 24 -35.45 -25.43 -7.14
C SER A 24 -34.84 -24.12 -6.62
N GLU A 25 -35.46 -23.61 -5.56
CA GLU A 25 -34.72 -23.01 -4.44
C GLU A 25 -33.83 -24.09 -3.79
N LYS A 26 -32.56 -23.77 -3.54
CA LYS A 26 -31.72 -24.20 -2.40
C LYS A 26 -30.32 -23.57 -2.51
N ASP A 27 -30.07 -22.67 -1.57
CA ASP A 27 -28.80 -22.37 -0.89
C ASP A 27 -27.52 -22.29 -1.71
N THR A 28 -26.97 -21.07 -1.89
CA THR A 28 -25.53 -20.85 -1.78
C THR A 28 -25.25 -19.39 -1.40
N GLU A 29 -24.85 -19.20 -0.14
CA GLU A 29 -24.08 -18.07 0.34
C GLU A 29 -22.85 -17.90 -0.56
N LYS A 30 -22.84 -16.86 -1.39
CA LYS A 30 -21.66 -16.49 -2.18
C LYS A 30 -20.64 -15.86 -1.23
N GLU A 31 -19.78 -16.67 -0.64
CA GLU A 31 -18.44 -16.21 -0.30
C GLU A 31 -17.77 -15.76 -1.60
N GLY A 32 -17.67 -14.44 -1.78
CA GLY A 32 -16.96 -13.84 -2.89
C GLY A 32 -15.48 -14.16 -2.77
N ILE A 33 -14.96 -14.98 -3.67
CA ILE A 33 -13.52 -15.09 -3.92
C ILE A 33 -13.08 -13.74 -4.48
N VAL A 34 -12.70 -12.82 -3.60
CA VAL A 34 -11.92 -11.65 -3.98
C VAL A 34 -10.58 -12.21 -4.48
N SER A 35 -10.21 -11.87 -5.71
CA SER A 35 -8.93 -12.29 -6.28
C SER A 35 -7.81 -11.97 -5.30
N SER A 36 -6.91 -12.92 -5.06
CA SER A 36 -5.76 -12.73 -4.16
C SER A 36 -5.00 -11.43 -4.48
N GLY A 37 -4.94 -11.03 -5.77
CA GLY A 37 -4.35 -9.76 -6.19
C GLY A 37 -5.12 -8.52 -5.72
N GLU A 38 -6.45 -8.58 -5.65
CA GLU A 38 -7.30 -7.47 -5.22
C GLU A 38 -7.31 -7.32 -3.69
N LEU A 39 -7.28 -8.43 -2.94
CA LEU A 39 -7.05 -8.42 -1.48
C LEU A 39 -5.65 -7.91 -1.12
N VAL A 40 -4.61 -8.32 -1.85
CA VAL A 40 -3.24 -7.84 -1.66
C VAL A 40 -3.14 -6.34 -1.96
N ASN A 41 -3.80 -5.86 -3.02
CA ASN A 41 -3.83 -4.44 -3.33
C ASN A 41 -4.60 -3.62 -2.28
N ALA A 42 -5.71 -4.16 -1.78
CA ALA A 42 -6.48 -3.53 -0.72
C ALA A 42 -5.73 -3.52 0.62
N ARG A 43 -5.00 -4.59 0.97
CA ARG A 43 -4.13 -4.64 2.16
C ARG A 43 -2.96 -3.65 2.03
N ARG A 44 -2.33 -3.57 0.85
CA ARG A 44 -1.26 -2.60 0.54
C ARG A 44 -1.74 -1.16 0.70
N SER A 45 -2.97 -0.88 0.30
CA SER A 45 -3.64 0.42 0.45
C SER A 45 -4.01 0.72 1.91
N ARG A 46 -4.41 -0.28 2.69
CA ARG A 46 -4.86 -0.13 4.10
C ARG A 46 -3.75 0.03 5.14
N ALA A 47 -2.50 -0.30 4.80
CA ALA A 47 -1.37 -0.16 5.72
C ALA A 47 -0.78 1.25 5.64
N GLU A 48 -1.33 2.16 6.43
CA GLU A 48 -0.91 3.56 6.55
C GLU A 48 0.60 3.68 6.78
N LEU A 49 1.16 2.91 7.72
CA LEU A 49 2.59 2.89 7.99
C LEU A 49 3.40 2.44 6.76
N ALA A 50 2.94 1.43 6.03
CA ALA A 50 3.66 0.93 4.86
C ALA A 50 3.68 1.96 3.71
N ASN A 51 2.61 2.74 3.55
CA ASN A 51 2.58 3.85 2.60
C ASN A 51 3.52 4.98 3.06
N LEU A 52 3.48 5.33 4.35
CA LEU A 52 4.37 6.33 4.94
C LEU A 52 5.85 5.97 4.71
N MET A 53 6.22 4.69 4.83
CA MET A 53 7.60 4.23 4.61
C MET A 53 8.03 4.32 3.13
N ARG A 54 7.12 4.13 2.18
CA ARG A 54 7.42 4.28 0.75
C ARG A 54 7.65 5.75 0.39
N ASP A 55 6.82 6.62 0.94
CA ASP A 55 6.99 8.06 0.78
C ASP A 55 8.30 8.51 1.42
N LEU A 56 8.58 8.06 2.65
CA LEU A 56 9.83 8.37 3.36
C LEU A 56 11.05 7.96 2.55
N TYR A 57 11.04 6.76 1.98
CA TYR A 57 12.14 6.30 1.12
C TYR A 57 12.34 7.22 -0.09
N THR A 58 11.26 7.60 -0.77
CA THR A 58 11.31 8.49 -1.95
C THR A 58 11.87 9.87 -1.59
N ASP A 59 11.40 10.44 -0.47
CA ASP A 59 11.88 11.74 0.00
C ASP A 59 13.35 11.66 0.42
N LEU A 60 13.77 10.59 1.11
CA LEU A 60 15.17 10.38 1.49
C LEU A 60 16.11 10.16 0.32
N GLN A 61 15.65 9.57 -0.79
CA GLN A 61 16.43 9.50 -2.02
C GLN A 61 16.73 10.91 -2.56
N THR A 62 15.74 11.80 -2.51
CA THR A 62 15.91 13.21 -2.92
C THR A 62 16.81 13.96 -1.96
N SER A 63 16.60 13.82 -0.64
CA SER A 63 17.46 14.40 0.38
C SER A 63 18.90 13.95 0.24
N ARG A 64 19.14 12.68 -0.11
CA ARG A 64 20.49 12.15 -0.31
C ARG A 64 21.27 12.93 -1.36
N VAL A 65 20.61 13.33 -2.45
CA VAL A 65 21.24 14.13 -3.51
C VAL A 65 21.64 15.50 -2.97
N GLN A 66 20.73 16.18 -2.26
CA GLN A 66 20.98 17.49 -1.64
C GLN A 66 22.12 17.45 -0.62
N VAL A 67 22.12 16.44 0.27
CA VAL A 67 23.14 16.25 1.31
C VAL A 67 24.52 16.01 0.68
N LYS A 68 24.59 15.30 -0.45
CA LYS A 68 25.86 15.12 -1.20
C LYS A 68 26.39 16.40 -1.81
N GLU A 69 25.52 17.36 -2.10
CA GLU A 69 25.88 18.69 -2.57
C GLU A 69 26.21 19.65 -1.40
N GLY A 70 26.13 19.17 -0.15
CA GLY A 70 26.40 19.95 1.06
C GLY A 70 25.20 20.77 1.55
N ALA A 71 24.01 20.53 1.01
CA ALA A 71 22.80 21.26 1.38
C ALA A 71 21.99 20.50 2.46
N ASN A 72 21.46 21.24 3.44
CA ASN A 72 20.50 20.70 4.39
C ASN A 72 19.14 20.42 3.71
N PRO A 73 18.60 19.18 3.76
CA PRO A 73 17.30 18.87 3.21
C PRO A 73 16.20 19.62 3.96
N LYS A 74 15.39 20.36 3.21
CA LYS A 74 14.42 21.34 3.75
C LYS A 74 13.46 20.75 4.80
N LEU A 75 12.99 21.66 5.66
CA LEU A 75 12.12 21.50 6.84
C LEU A 75 10.84 20.64 6.67
N SER A 76 10.41 20.31 5.45
CA SER A 76 9.14 19.60 5.23
C SER A 76 9.16 18.11 5.60
N ILE A 77 10.35 17.53 5.81
CA ILE A 77 10.49 16.10 6.10
C ILE A 77 10.06 15.80 7.54
N LEU A 78 10.46 16.61 8.53
CA LEU A 78 10.07 16.35 9.92
C LEU A 78 8.55 16.35 10.07
N ASP A 79 7.88 17.40 9.60
CA ASP A 79 6.42 17.56 9.71
C ASP A 79 5.66 16.40 9.06
N LYS A 80 6.17 15.87 7.94
CA LYS A 80 5.53 14.77 7.21
C LYS A 80 5.64 13.42 7.92
N TYR A 81 6.69 13.19 8.71
CA TYR A 81 7.00 11.87 9.30
C TYR A 81 7.00 11.82 10.83
N ALA A 82 6.80 12.94 11.53
CA ALA A 82 6.79 13.00 12.99
C ALA A 82 5.72 12.13 13.66
N TRP A 83 4.67 11.76 12.92
CA TRP A 83 3.55 10.93 13.38
C TRP A 83 3.70 9.44 13.04
N ILE A 84 4.86 9.01 12.55
CA ILE A 84 5.14 7.61 12.16
C ILE A 84 4.76 6.57 13.23
N LYS A 85 4.89 6.92 14.51
CA LYS A 85 4.54 6.02 15.62
C LYS A 85 3.04 5.78 15.78
N ASP A 86 2.23 6.70 15.25
CA ASP A 86 0.77 6.65 15.32
C ASP A 86 0.16 6.01 14.05
N ALA A 87 0.97 5.78 13.01
CA ALA A 87 0.53 5.21 11.75
C ALA A 87 0.11 3.75 11.90
N HIS A 88 -1.06 3.40 11.33
CA HIS A 88 -1.58 2.04 11.43
C HIS A 88 -0.73 1.04 10.62
N PRO A 89 -0.16 -0.02 11.26
CA PRO A 89 0.64 -1.02 10.56
C PRO A 89 -0.21 -2.00 9.74
N THR A 90 0.44 -2.77 8.86
CA THR A 90 -0.23 -3.87 8.14
C THR A 90 -0.57 -5.01 9.09
N ASP A 91 0.37 -5.32 9.98
CA ASP A 91 0.31 -6.43 10.94
C ASP A 91 0.37 -5.80 12.34
N ALA A 92 -0.54 -6.20 13.24
CA ALA A 92 -0.67 -5.58 14.56
C ALA A 92 0.59 -5.75 15.43
N GLU A 93 1.43 -6.74 15.11
CA GLU A 93 2.70 -7.04 15.77
C GLU A 93 3.75 -5.93 15.55
N ASP A 94 3.61 -5.13 14.48
CA ASP A 94 4.45 -3.96 14.17
C ASP A 94 3.98 -2.72 14.96
N SER A 95 3.64 -2.88 16.24
CA SER A 95 3.21 -1.81 17.14
C SER A 95 3.63 -2.07 18.60
N GLY A 96 3.40 -1.09 19.47
CA GLY A 96 3.65 -1.19 20.91
C GLY A 96 4.99 -0.60 21.37
N PRO A 97 5.35 -0.79 22.65
CA PRO A 97 6.35 0.06 23.32
C PRO A 97 7.75 0.03 22.70
N VAL A 98 8.18 -1.12 22.19
CA VAL A 98 9.51 -1.24 21.59
C VAL A 98 9.52 -0.66 20.16
N PHE A 99 8.42 -0.76 19.40
CA PHE A 99 8.26 -0.05 18.12
C PHE A 99 8.26 1.47 18.35
N GLU A 100 7.50 1.95 19.34
CA GLU A 100 7.45 3.37 19.73
C GLU A 100 8.83 3.92 20.09
N ALA A 101 9.66 3.14 20.81
CA ALA A 101 11.02 3.54 21.14
C ALA A 101 11.91 3.71 19.89
N TYR A 102 11.79 2.80 18.91
CA TYR A 102 12.50 2.95 17.63
C TYR A 102 11.97 4.13 16.82
N ALA A 103 10.66 4.33 16.79
CA ALA A 103 10.02 5.45 16.11
C ALA A 103 10.45 6.80 16.72
N ASP A 104 10.51 6.91 18.05
CA ASP A 104 11.01 8.10 18.74
C ASP A 104 12.50 8.35 18.43
N GLY A 105 13.32 7.30 18.36
CA GLY A 105 14.73 7.41 17.94
C GLY A 105 14.90 7.90 16.50
N PHE A 106 14.03 7.45 15.59
CA PHE A 106 13.94 7.95 14.23
C PHE A 106 13.53 9.43 14.20
N ILE A 107 12.48 9.82 14.93
CA ILE A 107 12.01 11.22 15.01
C ILE A 107 13.10 12.13 15.57
N GLN A 108 13.84 11.68 16.59
CA GLN A 108 14.98 12.42 17.13
C GLN A 108 16.09 12.61 16.09
N SER A 109 16.40 11.57 15.31
CA SER A 109 17.41 11.66 14.26
C SER A 109 16.96 12.58 13.12
N LEU A 110 15.66 12.60 12.81
CA LEU A 110 15.05 13.48 11.84
C LEU A 110 15.18 14.95 12.26
N ARG A 111 14.86 15.25 13.53
CA ARG A 111 15.09 16.58 14.14
C ARG A 111 16.57 16.96 14.13
N GLY A 112 17.47 16.01 14.37
CA GLY A 112 18.91 16.23 14.32
C GLY A 112 19.39 16.64 12.93
N LEU A 113 18.92 15.96 11.89
CA LEU A 113 19.20 16.32 10.50
C LEU A 113 18.65 17.71 10.14
N GLU A 114 17.42 18.01 10.52
CA GLU A 114 16.80 19.30 10.18
C GLU A 114 17.52 20.50 10.84
N ASN A 115 17.96 20.35 12.09
CA ASN A 115 18.60 21.43 12.85
C ASN A 115 20.12 21.46 12.69
N THR A 116 20.71 20.57 11.90
CA THR A 116 22.16 20.54 11.71
C THR A 116 22.65 21.69 10.85
N SER A 117 23.91 22.09 11.06
CA SER A 117 24.63 22.91 10.10
C SER A 117 25.01 22.10 8.86
N ASP A 118 25.25 22.78 7.74
CA ASP A 118 25.73 22.18 6.49
C ASP A 118 27.04 21.39 6.68
N ALA A 119 27.90 21.78 7.62
CA ALA A 119 29.15 21.09 7.90
C ALA A 119 28.95 19.66 8.46
N ASP A 120 27.86 19.44 9.19
CA ASP A 120 27.53 18.16 9.85
C ASP A 120 26.37 17.42 9.16
N VAL A 121 25.89 17.92 8.01
CA VAL A 121 24.69 17.39 7.35
C VAL A 121 24.82 15.94 6.91
N VAL A 122 25.96 15.55 6.35
CA VAL A 122 26.24 14.15 5.94
C VAL A 122 26.22 13.22 7.15
N LYS A 123 26.84 13.65 8.25
CA LYS A 123 26.89 12.87 9.50
C LYS A 123 25.49 12.66 10.05
N ASN A 124 24.69 13.72 10.17
CA ASN A 124 23.33 13.62 10.70
C ASN A 124 22.38 12.87 9.76
N TYR A 125 22.58 12.97 8.44
CA TYR A 125 21.84 12.17 7.47
C TYR A 125 22.13 10.67 7.65
N ASN A 126 23.40 10.29 7.84
CA ASN A 126 23.74 8.90 8.10
C ASN A 126 23.25 8.43 9.48
N LEU A 127 23.17 9.28 10.50
CA LEU A 127 22.54 8.94 11.78
C LEU A 127 21.04 8.63 11.59
N LEU A 128 20.35 9.43 10.78
CA LEU A 128 18.97 9.16 10.38
C LEU A 128 18.83 7.79 9.67
N VAL A 129 19.64 7.52 8.64
CA VAL A 129 19.61 6.23 7.93
C VAL A 129 19.88 5.06 8.88
N ASN A 130 20.80 5.21 9.83
CA ASN A 130 21.09 4.19 10.83
C ASN A 130 19.91 3.94 11.79
N SER A 131 19.15 4.97 12.15
CA SER A 131 17.91 4.79 12.92
C SER A 131 16.87 3.94 12.16
N CYS A 132 16.78 4.12 10.83
CA CYS A 132 15.94 3.29 9.98
C CYS A 132 16.40 1.82 10.02
N ILE A 133 17.71 1.58 9.86
CA ILE A 133 18.29 0.23 9.93
C ILE A 133 18.00 -0.43 11.28
N GLY A 134 18.15 0.31 12.39
CA GLY A 134 17.89 -0.21 13.73
C GLY A 134 16.45 -0.71 13.90
N CYS A 135 15.46 0.06 13.45
CA CYS A 135 14.06 -0.34 13.48
C CYS A 135 13.79 -1.55 12.57
N HIS A 136 14.25 -1.48 11.32
CA HIS A 136 14.04 -2.53 10.32
C HIS A 136 14.79 -3.84 10.63
N GLN A 137 15.79 -3.84 11.50
CA GLN A 137 16.41 -5.07 11.98
C GLN A 137 15.58 -5.83 13.02
N GLN A 138 14.66 -5.15 13.71
CA GLN A 138 13.88 -5.74 14.80
C GLN A 138 12.42 -6.02 14.44
N TYR A 139 11.76 -5.10 13.74
CA TYR A 139 10.31 -5.13 13.56
C TYR A 139 9.91 -5.55 12.15
N CYS A 140 9.97 -4.61 11.22
CA CYS A 140 9.61 -4.88 9.85
C CYS A 140 10.90 -5.11 9.07
N ILE A 141 11.26 -6.37 8.78
CA ILE A 141 12.55 -6.70 8.12
C ILE A 141 12.77 -5.89 6.84
N GLY A 142 11.69 -5.47 6.17
CA GLY A 142 11.74 -4.55 5.03
C GLY A 142 12.80 -4.94 4.00
N PRO A 143 13.18 -4.02 3.12
CA PRO A 143 14.34 -4.23 2.27
C PRO A 143 15.58 -3.54 2.87
N LEU A 144 16.19 -4.13 3.92
CA LEU A 144 17.40 -3.59 4.58
C LEU A 144 18.53 -3.23 3.60
N ASP A 145 18.73 -4.03 2.56
CA ASP A 145 19.76 -3.77 1.54
C ASP A 145 19.46 -2.53 0.69
N ILE A 146 18.21 -2.14 0.57
CA ILE A 146 17.81 -0.90 -0.09
C ILE A 146 18.08 0.28 0.84
N ILE A 147 17.74 0.16 2.13
CA ILE A 147 17.96 1.21 3.14
C ILE A 147 19.45 1.53 3.27
N ARG A 148 20.32 0.51 3.34
CA ARG A 148 21.79 0.69 3.42
C ARG A 148 22.36 1.47 2.24
N LYS A 149 21.73 1.42 1.06
CA LYS A 149 22.19 2.19 -0.12
C LYS A 149 21.91 3.68 0.00
N LEU A 150 21.07 4.10 0.96
CA LEU A 150 20.84 5.51 1.24
C LEU A 150 22.05 6.16 1.93
N GLU A 151 22.87 5.39 2.67
CA GLU A 151 24.07 5.93 3.31
C GLU A 151 24.98 6.68 2.31
N ILE A 152 25.60 7.74 2.81
CA ILE A 152 26.59 8.55 2.09
C ILE A 152 27.95 8.20 2.67
N LYS A 153 28.84 7.69 1.83
CA LYS A 153 30.21 7.32 2.17
C LYS A 153 31.18 8.44 1.85
#